data_AF-A0A433PRG7-F1
#
_entry.id   AF-A0A433PRG7-F1
#
_cell.length_a   1.000
_cell.length_b   1.000
_cell.length_c   1.000
_cell.angle_alpha   90.00
_cell.angle_beta   90.00
_cell.angle_gamma   90.00
#
_symmetry.space_group_name_H-M   'P 1'
#
loop_
_entity.id
_entity.type
_entity.pdbx_description
1 polymer ?
#
loop_
_entity_poly.entity_id
_entity_poly.type
_entity_poly.pdbx_seq_one_letter_code
_entity_poly.pdbx_strand_id
1 'polypeptide(L)'
;MTVDPEQVAQYLPLTGADMPTIKGRVINVTHYIPYNCILLNDSHSESVPNGKLVNGSQSPDSLDASAAPFSRLPTRRRQATTVFEEKQWKFTQRRGHSAMYSGIQSLQHEWETIHIGWTGAIHEELSGDVVFTKSLTSEDKVTLTKALREKGHIIPIFLDDDQSAGHYEGYCKSGTVSRL
;
A
#
# COMPACT_ATOMS: atom_id res chain seq x y z
N MET A 1 43.89 16.20 15.01
CA MET A 1 42.75 16.88 14.34
C MET A 1 41.53 16.60 15.21
N THR A 2 41.30 17.47 16.19
CA THR A 2 40.22 17.33 17.19
C THR A 2 38.98 18.02 16.64
N VAL A 3 37.90 17.24 16.45
CA VAL A 3 36.63 17.74 15.94
C VAL A 3 35.80 18.17 17.14
N ASP A 4 35.45 19.45 17.22
CA ASP A 4 34.68 20.01 18.33
C ASP A 4 33.18 19.73 18.11
N PRO A 5 32.50 19.01 19.02
CA PRO A 5 31.10 18.61 18.85
C PRO A 5 30.11 19.78 18.84
N GLU A 6 30.53 20.98 19.24
CA GLU A 6 29.70 22.19 19.21
C GLU A 6 29.64 22.86 17.83
N GLN A 7 30.56 22.50 16.90
CA GLN A 7 30.60 23.05 15.54
C GLN A 7 29.98 22.13 14.48
N VAL A 8 29.21 21.10 14.90
CA VAL A 8 28.58 20.14 13.99
C VAL A 8 27.65 20.81 12.97
N ALA A 9 26.99 21.90 13.35
CA ALA A 9 26.12 22.67 12.46
C ALA A 9 26.86 23.21 11.22
N GLN A 10 28.14 23.59 11.35
CA GLN A 10 28.91 24.17 10.23
C GLN A 10 29.27 23.13 9.16
N TYR A 11 29.19 21.84 9.49
CA TYR A 11 29.42 20.74 8.55
C TYR A 11 28.14 20.26 7.86
N LEU A 12 26.98 20.73 8.31
CA LEU A 12 25.71 20.44 7.65
C LEU A 12 25.53 21.49 6.54
N PRO A 13 25.52 21.09 5.25
CA PRO A 13 25.52 22.01 4.11
C PRO A 13 24.23 22.86 3.96
N LEU A 14 23.36 22.90 4.99
CA LEU A 14 22.01 23.46 4.93
C LEU A 14 21.63 24.34 6.14
N THR A 15 22.53 24.72 7.04
CA THR A 15 22.19 25.62 8.17
C THR A 15 22.71 27.03 7.94
N GLY A 16 21.80 27.97 7.61
CA GLY A 16 22.10 29.40 7.47
C GLY A 16 21.04 30.18 6.69
N ALA A 17 21.11 31.51 6.73
CA ALA A 17 20.20 32.47 6.07
C ALA A 17 20.15 32.36 4.53
N ASP A 18 21.08 31.60 3.94
CA ASP A 18 21.15 31.25 2.52
C ASP A 18 20.57 29.87 2.24
N MET A 19 19.65 29.35 3.08
CA MET A 19 18.89 28.15 2.72
C MET A 19 17.98 28.53 1.54
N PRO A 20 18.23 28.04 0.31
CA PRO A 20 17.29 28.30 -0.76
C PRO A 20 15.94 27.77 -0.32
N THR A 21 14.87 28.51 -0.58
CA THR A 21 13.50 27.99 -0.45
C THR A 21 13.32 26.90 -1.50
N ILE A 22 13.85 25.70 -1.21
CA ILE A 22 13.61 24.52 -2.03
C ILE A 22 12.16 24.17 -1.74
N LYS A 23 11.25 24.48 -2.68
CA LYS A 23 10.00 23.74 -2.80
C LYS A 23 10.38 22.30 -3.13
N GLY A 24 10.74 21.54 -2.11
CA GLY A 24 11.23 20.19 -2.27
C GLY A 24 10.11 19.27 -2.66
N ARG A 25 10.51 18.15 -3.24
CA ARG A 25 9.62 17.04 -3.52
C ARG A 25 10.06 15.87 -2.65
N VAL A 26 9.12 15.28 -1.94
CA VAL A 26 9.36 14.06 -1.16
C VAL A 26 9.09 12.87 -2.07
N ILE A 27 10.10 12.03 -2.29
CA ILE A 27 9.97 10.81 -3.07
C ILE A 27 10.04 9.63 -2.11
N ASN A 28 8.91 8.98 -1.87
CA ASN A 28 8.84 7.78 -1.07
C ASN A 28 8.99 6.54 -1.97
N VAL A 29 10.08 5.80 -1.81
CA VAL A 29 10.34 4.56 -2.54
C VAL A 29 10.20 3.39 -1.58
N THR A 30 9.23 2.53 -1.84
CA THR A 30 8.93 1.37 -0.99
C THR A 30 8.83 0.11 -1.85
N HIS A 31 9.02 -1.06 -1.21
CA HIS A 31 8.84 -2.32 -1.91
C HIS A 31 7.46 -2.46 -2.54
N TYR A 32 6.38 -2.19 -1.79
CA TYR A 32 5.00 -2.20 -2.30
C TYR A 32 4.34 -0.83 -2.24
N ILE A 33 3.49 -0.52 -3.23
CA ILE A 33 2.55 0.60 -3.14
C ILE A 33 1.54 0.39 -1.98
N PRO A 34 0.89 1.46 -1.47
CA PRO A 34 -0.03 1.36 -0.33
C PRO A 34 -1.36 0.65 -0.62
N TYR A 35 -1.54 0.11 -1.83
CA TYR A 35 -2.76 -0.55 -2.27
C TYR A 35 -2.49 -1.97 -2.76
N ASN A 36 -3.48 -2.85 -2.63
CA ASN A 36 -3.59 -4.03 -3.47
C ASN A 36 -4.52 -3.70 -4.64
N CYS A 37 -4.11 -4.09 -5.84
CA CYS A 37 -4.84 -3.84 -7.08
C CYS A 37 -5.67 -5.08 -7.42
N ILE A 38 -6.96 -4.87 -7.69
CA ILE A 38 -7.91 -5.91 -8.07
C ILE A 38 -8.52 -5.49 -9.41
N LEU A 39 -8.47 -6.38 -10.41
CA LEU A 39 -9.07 -6.20 -11.72
C LEU A 39 -10.54 -6.66 -11.68
N LEU A 40 -11.43 -5.78 -12.12
CA LEU A 40 -12.86 -6.00 -12.26
C LEU A 40 -13.11 -6.44 -13.71
N ASN A 41 -13.32 -7.73 -13.95
CA ASN A 41 -13.75 -8.18 -15.28
C ASN A 41 -15.20 -7.80 -15.49
N ASP A 42 -15.44 -6.81 -16.35
CA ASP A 42 -16.78 -6.39 -16.74
C ASP A 42 -17.37 -7.41 -17.71
N SER A 43 -18.10 -8.39 -17.17
CA SER A 43 -19.15 -9.05 -17.92
C SER A 43 -20.48 -8.46 -17.47
N HIS A 44 -20.77 -7.23 -17.93
CA HIS A 44 -22.07 -6.58 -17.84
C HIS A 44 -22.77 -6.77 -16.49
N SER A 45 -22.41 -5.98 -15.47
CA SER A 45 -23.28 -5.85 -14.30
C SER A 45 -23.52 -4.40 -13.95
N GLU A 46 -24.78 -4.03 -14.14
CA GLU A 46 -25.42 -2.75 -13.86
C GLU A 46 -24.96 -2.14 -12.53
N SER A 47 -24.75 -0.83 -12.58
CA SER A 47 -24.66 0.04 -11.41
C SER A 47 -25.80 -0.23 -10.42
N VAL A 48 -25.51 -0.83 -9.27
CA VAL A 48 -26.44 -0.85 -8.13
C VAL A 48 -26.20 0.41 -7.30
N PRO A 49 -27.19 1.30 -7.11
CA PRO A 49 -27.01 2.50 -6.33
C PRO A 49 -27.14 2.21 -4.82
N ASN A 50 -26.23 2.82 -4.05
CA ASN A 50 -26.31 3.28 -2.67
C ASN A 50 -27.29 2.61 -1.68
N GLY A 51 -26.69 2.09 -0.61
CA GLY A 51 -27.05 2.43 0.77
C GLY A 51 -28.36 1.89 1.34
N LYS A 52 -28.26 0.82 2.15
CA LYS A 52 -29.22 0.62 3.24
C LYS A 52 -28.58 -0.14 4.42
N LEU A 53 -28.40 0.59 5.52
CA LEU A 53 -28.25 0.05 6.87
C LEU A 53 -29.45 -0.84 7.18
N VAL A 54 -29.21 -2.11 7.50
CA VAL A 54 -30.16 -2.93 8.25
C VAL A 54 -29.41 -3.55 9.43
N ASN A 55 -29.78 -3.06 10.60
CA ASN A 55 -29.36 -3.55 11.90
C ASN A 55 -30.36 -4.65 12.27
N GLY A 56 -29.89 -5.88 12.47
CA GLY A 56 -30.73 -7.04 12.80
C GLY A 56 -30.07 -7.87 13.90
N SER A 57 -30.30 -7.47 15.15
CA SER A 57 -30.05 -8.29 16.33
C SER A 57 -30.91 -9.55 16.30
N GLN A 58 -30.31 -10.70 16.58
CA GLN A 58 -30.96 -11.81 17.29
C GLN A 58 -29.91 -12.83 17.77
N SER A 59 -29.79 -12.95 19.09
CA SER A 59 -29.24 -14.11 19.84
C SER A 59 -30.38 -15.14 20.00
N PRO A 60 -30.11 -16.45 20.19
CA PRO A 60 -29.70 -17.04 21.48
C PRO A 60 -28.64 -18.18 21.27
N ASP A 61 -28.07 -18.96 22.18
CA ASP A 61 -28.33 -19.30 23.57
C ASP A 61 -27.03 -19.90 24.19
N SER A 62 -27.04 -20.03 25.51
CA SER A 62 -25.98 -20.38 26.46
C SER A 62 -25.28 -21.77 26.35
N LEU A 63 -24.04 -21.90 26.89
CA LEU A 63 -23.69 -22.76 28.05
C LEU A 63 -22.19 -22.74 28.45
N ASP A 64 -21.95 -23.19 29.68
CA ASP A 64 -20.97 -22.90 30.74
C ASP A 64 -19.50 -23.41 30.61
N ALA A 65 -18.65 -22.90 31.51
CA ALA A 65 -17.47 -23.51 32.19
C ALA A 65 -16.02 -23.12 31.79
N SER A 66 -15.53 -22.07 32.47
CA SER A 66 -14.25 -21.99 33.22
C SER A 66 -12.93 -22.51 32.60
N ALA A 67 -12.05 -21.59 32.14
CA ALA A 67 -10.60 -21.54 32.48
C ALA A 67 -9.84 -20.40 31.73
N ALA A 68 -9.13 -19.57 32.52
CA ALA A 68 -8.07 -18.59 32.19
C ALA A 68 -8.45 -17.28 31.41
N PRO A 69 -7.94 -16.09 31.83
CA PRO A 69 -8.25 -14.81 31.20
C PRO A 69 -7.34 -14.59 29.98
N PHE A 70 -7.63 -15.27 28.87
CA PHE A 70 -7.12 -14.83 27.58
C PHE A 70 -8.03 -13.74 27.06
N SER A 71 -7.48 -12.55 26.88
CA SER A 71 -8.05 -11.43 26.11
C SER A 71 -8.67 -11.94 24.80
N ARG A 72 -9.96 -12.27 24.82
CA ARG A 72 -10.78 -12.54 23.64
C ARG A 72 -11.49 -11.25 23.26
N LEU A 73 -10.71 -10.21 22.97
CA LEU A 73 -11.24 -9.16 22.12
C LEU A 73 -11.53 -9.82 20.78
N PRO A 74 -12.79 -9.78 20.27
CA PRO A 74 -13.04 -10.21 18.91
C PRO A 74 -12.15 -9.31 18.06
N THR A 75 -11.10 -9.88 17.48
CA THR A 75 -10.38 -9.23 16.39
C THR A 75 -11.39 -9.18 15.26
N ARG A 76 -12.16 -8.09 15.24
CA ARG A 76 -13.06 -7.73 14.17
C ARG A 76 -12.18 -7.78 12.93
N ARG A 77 -12.31 -8.86 12.16
CA ARG A 77 -11.71 -9.00 10.85
C ARG A 77 -12.37 -7.89 10.03
N ARG A 78 -11.81 -6.68 10.11
CA ARG A 78 -12.21 -5.56 9.27
C ARG A 78 -12.04 -6.10 7.85
N GLN A 79 -13.14 -6.35 7.16
CA GLN A 79 -13.10 -6.61 5.73
C GLN A 79 -12.23 -5.49 5.12
N ALA A 80 -11.33 -5.86 4.19
CA ALA A 80 -10.49 -4.88 3.53
C ALA A 80 -11.40 -3.77 3.01
N THR A 81 -11.32 -2.59 3.62
CA THR A 81 -12.18 -1.48 3.24
C THR A 81 -11.73 -1.07 1.85
N THR A 82 -12.61 -1.30 0.87
CA THR A 82 -12.41 -0.77 -0.48
C THR A 82 -12.17 0.72 -0.35
N VAL A 83 -11.00 1.17 -0.80
CA VAL A 83 -10.60 2.56 -0.60
C VAL A 83 -11.17 3.40 -1.73
N PHE A 84 -11.15 2.87 -2.95
CA PHE A 84 -11.74 3.47 -4.14
C PHE A 84 -11.80 2.45 -5.28
N GLU A 85 -12.70 2.71 -6.23
CA GLU A 85 -12.87 1.95 -7.47
C GLU A 85 -12.77 2.94 -8.64
N GLU A 86 -12.06 2.58 -9.69
CA GLU A 86 -11.84 3.39 -10.88
C GLU A 86 -11.93 2.53 -12.14
N LYS A 87 -13.01 2.71 -12.89
CA LYS A 87 -13.32 1.92 -14.09
C LYS A 87 -13.29 0.41 -13.79
N GLN A 88 -12.28 -0.29 -14.30
CA GLN A 88 -12.07 -1.73 -14.14
C GLN A 88 -11.17 -2.08 -12.95
N TRP A 89 -10.83 -1.13 -12.08
CA TRP A 89 -9.90 -1.35 -10.98
C TRP A 89 -10.55 -1.11 -9.63
N LYS A 90 -10.29 -2.01 -8.71
CA LYS A 90 -10.64 -1.88 -7.31
C LYS A 90 -9.39 -1.88 -6.46
N PHE A 91 -9.30 -0.91 -5.57
CA PHE A 91 -8.12 -0.71 -4.73
C PHE A 91 -8.48 -0.90 -3.26
N THR A 92 -7.74 -1.79 -2.61
CA THR A 92 -7.86 -2.02 -1.16
C THR A 92 -6.60 -1.56 -0.46
N GLN A 93 -6.73 -1.00 0.73
CA GLN A 93 -5.56 -0.55 1.48
C GLN A 93 -4.72 -1.76 1.88
N ARG A 94 -3.42 -1.71 1.57
CA ARG A 94 -2.48 -2.71 2.04
C ARG A 94 -2.35 -2.59 3.57
N ARG A 95 -2.40 -3.73 4.25
CA ARG A 95 -2.27 -3.77 5.72
C ARG A 95 -0.81 -3.65 6.13
N GLY A 96 -0.59 -3.09 7.32
CA GLY A 96 0.75 -2.82 7.85
C GLY A 96 1.23 -1.40 7.54
N HIS A 97 2.26 -0.94 8.24
CA HIS A 97 2.90 0.37 8.03
C HIS A 97 1.99 1.59 8.16
N SER A 98 0.94 1.53 9.00
CA SER A 98 0.02 2.65 9.22
C SER A 98 0.73 3.93 9.65
N ALA A 99 1.72 3.82 10.54
CA ALA A 99 2.52 4.97 10.98
C ALA A 99 3.26 5.65 9.82
N MET A 100 3.83 4.86 8.90
CA MET A 100 4.50 5.38 7.71
C MET A 100 3.50 6.07 6.77
N TYR A 101 2.35 5.44 6.52
CA TYR A 101 1.31 6.04 5.67
C TYR A 101 0.77 7.34 6.27
N SER A 102 0.54 7.40 7.58
CA SER A 102 0.16 8.63 8.28
C SER A 102 1.25 9.70 8.20
N GLY A 103 2.53 9.33 8.30
CA GLY A 103 3.65 10.24 8.12
C GLY A 103 3.65 10.86 6.72
N ILE A 104 3.55 10.04 5.68
CA ILE A 104 3.49 10.51 4.28
C ILE A 104 2.27 11.41 4.08
N GLN A 105 1.11 11.02 4.60
CA GLN A 105 -0.11 11.82 4.52
C GLN A 105 0.05 13.19 5.21
N SER A 106 0.77 13.27 6.33
CA SER A 106 1.02 14.55 7.01
C SER A 106 1.88 15.51 6.17
N LEU A 107 2.78 14.97 5.36
CA LEU A 107 3.68 15.75 4.49
C LEU A 107 2.98 16.27 3.23
N GLN A 108 1.89 15.63 2.80
CA GLN A 108 1.14 15.98 1.59
C GLN A 108 0.57 17.40 1.59
N HIS A 109 0.38 18.00 2.78
CA HIS A 109 -0.15 19.36 2.90
C HIS A 109 0.85 20.44 2.50
N GLU A 110 2.13 20.19 2.73
CA GLU A 110 3.20 21.19 2.55
C GLU A 110 4.12 20.87 1.37
N TRP A 111 4.30 19.58 1.06
CA TRP A 111 5.26 19.11 0.07
C TRP A 111 4.57 18.32 -1.04
N GLU A 112 5.09 18.45 -2.26
CA GLU A 112 4.73 17.51 -3.32
C GLU A 112 5.31 16.15 -2.95
N THR A 113 4.44 15.16 -2.70
CA THR A 113 4.85 13.79 -2.36
C THR A 113 4.55 12.87 -3.52
N ILE A 114 5.53 12.06 -3.90
CA ILE A 114 5.39 11.00 -4.90
C ILE A 114 5.70 9.68 -4.22
N HIS A 115 4.88 8.65 -4.46
CA HIS A 115 5.10 7.31 -3.93
C HIS A 115 5.40 6.35 -5.07
N ILE A 116 6.55 5.68 -5.02
CA ILE A 116 7.00 4.70 -6.01
C ILE A 116 7.07 3.33 -5.33
N GLY A 117 6.54 2.30 -5.98
CA GLY A 117 6.67 0.92 -5.48
C GLY A 117 6.08 -0.12 -6.42
N TRP A 118 6.36 -1.38 -6.15
CA TRP A 118 5.78 -2.49 -6.91
C TRP A 118 4.28 -2.66 -6.58
N THR A 119 3.48 -3.00 -7.59
CA THR A 119 2.04 -3.27 -7.42
C THR A 119 1.77 -4.47 -6.52
N GLY A 120 2.72 -5.40 -6.46
CA GLY A 120 2.46 -6.75 -5.95
C GLY A 120 1.64 -7.57 -6.94
N ALA A 121 1.23 -8.75 -6.49
CA ALA A 121 0.28 -9.60 -7.21
C ALA A 121 -1.03 -8.83 -7.44
N ILE A 122 -1.46 -8.78 -8.70
CA ILE A 122 -2.77 -8.27 -9.08
C ILE A 122 -3.75 -9.43 -9.02
N HIS A 123 -4.93 -9.22 -8.45
CA HIS A 123 -5.95 -10.26 -8.35
C HIS A 123 -7.13 -9.93 -9.26
N GLU A 124 -7.76 -10.94 -9.84
CA GLU A 124 -9.05 -10.76 -10.51
C GLU A 124 -10.19 -10.94 -9.50
N GLU A 125 -11.22 -10.09 -9.54
CA GLU A 125 -12.27 -10.12 -8.52
C GLU A 125 -13.12 -11.40 -8.56
N LEU A 126 -13.44 -11.90 -9.76
CA LEU A 126 -14.36 -13.02 -9.94
C LEU A 126 -13.71 -14.36 -9.57
N SER A 127 -12.51 -14.62 -10.06
CA SER A 127 -11.77 -15.87 -9.80
C SER A 127 -11.00 -15.82 -8.48
N GLY A 128 -10.58 -14.62 -8.05
CA GLY A 128 -9.59 -14.46 -6.97
C GLY A 128 -8.17 -14.83 -7.39
N ASP A 129 -7.97 -15.25 -8.65
CA ASP A 129 -6.70 -15.71 -9.16
C ASP A 129 -5.71 -14.55 -9.34
N VAL A 130 -4.43 -14.88 -9.25
CA VAL A 130 -3.35 -13.92 -9.48
C VAL A 130 -3.20 -13.71 -10.98
N VAL A 131 -3.40 -12.47 -11.42
CA VAL A 131 -3.12 -12.02 -12.78
C VAL A 131 -1.63 -11.71 -12.86
N PHE A 132 -0.93 -12.48 -13.68
CA PHE A 132 0.50 -12.27 -13.89
C PHE A 132 0.78 -10.92 -14.55
N THR A 133 1.85 -10.26 -14.13
CA THR A 133 2.22 -8.95 -14.68
C THR A 133 2.55 -9.00 -16.18
N LYS A 134 2.98 -10.18 -16.66
CA LYS A 134 3.23 -10.48 -18.08
C LYS A 134 1.97 -10.55 -18.93
N SER A 135 0.84 -11.01 -18.35
CA SER A 135 -0.43 -11.13 -19.07
C SER A 135 -1.24 -9.83 -19.09
N LEU A 136 -0.88 -8.85 -18.26
CA LEU A 136 -1.49 -7.52 -18.30
C LEU A 136 -1.20 -6.83 -19.63
N THR A 137 -2.26 -6.37 -20.30
CA THR A 137 -2.13 -5.61 -21.53
C THR A 137 -1.46 -4.26 -21.26
N SER A 138 -0.90 -3.65 -22.30
CA SER A 138 -0.36 -2.29 -22.19
C SER A 138 -1.44 -1.29 -21.79
N GLU A 139 -2.68 -1.51 -22.20
CA GLU A 139 -3.83 -0.66 -21.83
C GLU A 139 -4.14 -0.78 -20.33
N ASP A 140 -4.13 -1.99 -19.77
CA ASP A 140 -4.32 -2.22 -18.34
C ASP A 140 -3.25 -1.50 -17.51
N LYS A 141 -1.98 -1.58 -17.93
CA LYS A 141 -0.87 -0.89 -17.24
C LYS A 141 -1.05 0.62 -17.27
N VAL A 142 -1.50 1.18 -18.40
CA VAL A 142 -1.78 2.61 -18.54
C VAL A 142 -2.96 3.04 -17.68
N THR A 143 -4.07 2.30 -17.70
CA THR A 143 -5.26 2.62 -16.90
C THR A 143 -4.98 2.53 -15.41
N LEU A 144 -4.25 1.50 -14.97
CA LEU A 144 -3.83 1.35 -13.57
C LEU A 144 -2.93 2.49 -13.13
N THR A 145 -1.92 2.82 -13.94
CA THR A 145 -0.99 3.92 -13.65
C THR A 145 -1.71 5.24 -13.55
N LYS A 146 -2.66 5.50 -14.45
CA LYS A 146 -3.48 6.71 -14.42
C LYS A 146 -4.29 6.82 -13.12
N ALA A 147 -5.02 5.77 -12.75
CA ALA A 147 -5.83 5.75 -11.53
C ALA A 147 -4.98 5.98 -10.26
N LEU A 148 -3.81 5.33 -10.17
CA LEU A 148 -2.89 5.49 -9.05
C LEU A 148 -2.27 6.89 -8.98
N ARG A 149 -1.95 7.49 -10.13
CA ARG A 149 -1.39 8.84 -10.21
C ARG A 149 -2.42 9.90 -9.80
N GLU A 150 -3.65 9.77 -10.27
CA GLU A 150 -4.75 10.68 -9.93
C GLU A 150 -5.13 10.59 -8.46
N LYS A 151 -5.09 9.39 -7.86
CA LYS A 151 -5.48 9.21 -6.46
C LYS A 151 -4.48 9.78 -5.46
N GLY A 152 -3.18 9.64 -5.71
CA GLY A 152 -2.17 9.95 -4.70
C GLY A 152 -0.76 10.11 -5.20
N HIS A 153 -0.57 10.51 -6.47
CA HIS A 153 0.75 10.65 -7.10
C HIS A 153 1.60 9.38 -6.96
N ILE A 154 0.97 8.22 -7.16
CA ILE A 154 1.62 6.93 -7.05
C ILE A 154 2.12 6.49 -8.44
N ILE A 155 3.37 6.07 -8.50
CA ILE A 155 3.99 5.51 -9.71
C ILE A 155 4.18 4.00 -9.47
N PRO A 156 3.35 3.15 -10.08
CA PRO A 156 3.51 1.70 -9.97
C PRO A 156 4.74 1.23 -10.75
N ILE A 157 5.47 0.31 -10.15
CA ILE A 157 6.46 -0.51 -10.83
C ILE A 157 5.78 -1.84 -11.13
N PHE A 158 5.94 -2.32 -12.36
CA PHE A 158 5.48 -3.63 -12.80
C PHE A 158 6.70 -4.55 -12.88
N LEU A 159 6.75 -5.55 -12.02
CA LEU A 159 7.80 -6.58 -12.03
C LEU A 159 7.18 -7.91 -12.38
N ASP A 160 7.92 -8.72 -13.11
CA ASP A 160 7.57 -10.11 -13.33
C ASP A 160 7.56 -10.85 -11.99
N ASP A 161 6.52 -11.64 -11.77
CA ASP A 161 6.26 -12.30 -10.49
C ASP A 161 7.46 -13.18 -10.06
N ASP A 162 8.10 -13.86 -11.02
CA ASP A 162 9.32 -14.68 -10.80
C ASP A 162 10.53 -13.85 -10.33
N GLN A 163 10.74 -12.67 -10.94
CA GLN A 163 11.84 -11.78 -10.58
C GLN A 163 11.62 -11.14 -9.20
N SER A 164 10.37 -10.80 -8.90
CA SER A 164 9.99 -10.22 -7.61
C SER A 164 10.23 -11.20 -6.45
N ALA A 165 9.89 -12.48 -6.64
CA ALA A 165 10.04 -13.51 -5.63
C ALA A 165 11.52 -13.84 -5.37
N GLY A 166 12.34 -13.96 -6.43
CA GLY A 166 13.76 -14.26 -6.27
C GLY A 166 14.54 -13.19 -5.48
N HIS A 167 14.28 -11.91 -5.77
CA HIS A 167 15.00 -10.81 -5.13
C HIS A 167 14.44 -10.44 -3.75
N TYR A 168 13.11 -10.34 -3.58
CA TYR A 168 12.56 -9.93 -2.30
C TYR A 168 12.42 -11.09 -1.31
N GLU A 169 11.78 -12.19 -1.73
CA GLU A 169 11.56 -13.34 -0.84
C GLU A 169 12.85 -14.14 -0.64
N GLY A 170 13.69 -14.27 -1.68
CA GLY A 170 14.99 -14.94 -1.60
C GLY A 170 16.06 -14.11 -0.90
N TYR A 171 16.49 -13.00 -1.52
CA TYR A 171 17.63 -12.21 -1.04
C TYR A 171 17.27 -11.35 0.19
N CYS A 172 16.19 -10.57 0.13
CA CYS A 172 15.88 -9.58 1.16
C CYS A 172 15.25 -10.18 2.44
N LYS A 173 14.47 -11.26 2.32
CA LYS A 173 13.75 -11.87 3.44
C LYS A 173 14.39 -13.13 3.99
N SER A 174 14.91 -14.00 3.12
CA SER A 174 15.44 -15.31 3.51
C SER A 174 16.97 -15.33 3.71
N GLY A 175 17.67 -14.24 3.33
CA GLY A 175 19.11 -14.05 3.60
C GLY A 175 20.05 -15.12 3.05
N THR A 176 19.55 -16.06 2.23
CA THR A 176 20.31 -17.22 1.79
C THR A 176 20.59 -17.09 0.31
N VAL A 177 21.68 -16.39 -0.01
CA VAL A 177 22.38 -16.57 -1.27
C VAL A 177 23.03 -17.95 -1.21
N SER A 178 22.39 -18.98 -1.76
CA SER A 178 23.13 -20.19 -2.10
C SER A 178 24.23 -19.78 -3.06
N ARG A 179 25.47 -19.84 -2.57
CA ARG A 179 26.67 -19.61 -3.37
C ARG A 179 26.69 -20.61 -4.53
N LEU A 180 26.93 -20.04 -5.73
CA LEU A 180 27.53 -20.60 -6.95
C LEU A 180 27.34 -22.11 -7.22
#